data_AF-A0A954KAG0-F1
#
_entry.id   AF-A0A954KAG0-F1
#
_cell.length_a   1.000
_cell.length_b   1.000
_cell.length_c   1.000
_cell.angle_alpha   90.00
_cell.angle_beta   90.00
_cell.angle_gamma   90.00
#
_symmetry.space_group_name_H-M   'P 1'
#
loop_
_entity.id
_entity.type
_entity.pdbx_description
1 polymer ?
#
loop_
_entity_poly.entity_id
_entity_poly.type
_entity_poly.pdbx_seq_one_letter_code
_entity_poly.pdbx_strand_id
1 'polypeptide(L)'
;AIGRGLLARWGLIPGILITSFMFGIVHMHPAHAIAVIPLGMFMHFVYVATKSFWAPMLVHFLNNAFAVTVAKMMSQLPENAARLGDESQAVHPMISLAAALFLTAVCIYLWKTRVRYIKPNGSEWTPGYLSNEKPPVNAPITMERSTAAAGFYPGLAFLFLNFLAMMYLFGMEPEAEAGFLQLFIKVF
;
A
#
# COMPACT_ATOMS: atom_id res chain seq x y z
N ALA A 1 -4.39 -20.20 -6.52
CA ALA A 1 -3.78 -18.89 -6.87
C ALA A 1 -2.26 -19.02 -6.81
N ILE A 2 -1.56 -18.51 -7.83
CA ILE A 2 -0.10 -18.59 -8.01
C ILE A 2 0.65 -18.09 -6.76
N GLY A 3 0.23 -16.97 -6.18
CA GLY A 3 0.86 -16.41 -4.98
C GLY A 3 0.91 -17.37 -3.78
N ARG A 4 -0.14 -18.17 -3.56
CA ARG A 4 -0.13 -19.20 -2.49
C ARG A 4 0.91 -20.28 -2.75
N GLY A 5 1.04 -20.74 -4.00
CA GLY A 5 2.04 -21.74 -4.37
C GLY A 5 3.47 -21.23 -4.21
N LEU A 6 3.72 -19.97 -4.56
CA LEU A 6 5.04 -19.35 -4.39
C LEU A 6 5.37 -19.12 -2.91
N LEU A 7 4.41 -18.67 -2.09
CA LEU A 7 4.56 -18.57 -0.64
C LEU A 7 4.87 -19.94 0.00
N ALA A 8 4.18 -21.00 -0.44
CA ALA A 8 4.39 -22.35 0.06
C ALA A 8 5.79 -22.90 -0.24
N ARG A 9 6.29 -22.63 -1.45
CA ARG A 9 7.53 -23.22 -1.94
C ARG A 9 8.79 -22.41 -1.63
N TRP A 10 8.68 -21.08 -1.54
CA TRP A 10 9.84 -20.18 -1.39
C TRP A 10 9.73 -19.24 -0.18
N GLY A 11 8.62 -19.28 0.57
CA GLY A 11 8.41 -18.42 1.73
C GLY A 11 7.92 -17.01 1.39
N LEU A 12 7.87 -16.16 2.42
CA LEU A 12 7.21 -14.85 2.37
C LEU A 12 7.83 -13.91 1.34
N ILE A 13 9.14 -13.66 1.44
CA ILE A 13 9.82 -12.64 0.64
C ILE A 13 9.80 -13.02 -0.85
N PRO A 14 10.30 -14.19 -1.26
CA PRO A 14 10.27 -14.54 -2.69
C PRO A 14 8.84 -14.70 -3.22
N GLY A 15 7.92 -15.21 -2.40
CA GLY A 15 6.51 -15.33 -2.78
C GLY A 15 5.87 -13.98 -3.11
N ILE A 16 6.15 -12.94 -2.31
CA ILE A 16 5.68 -11.58 -2.57
C ILE A 16 6.38 -11.00 -3.81
N LEU A 17 7.70 -11.06 -3.88
CA LEU A 17 8.48 -10.44 -4.96
C LEU A 17 8.11 -11.02 -6.33
N ILE A 18 8.11 -12.35 -6.47
CA ILE A 18 7.85 -13.02 -7.75
C ILE A 18 6.41 -12.75 -8.20
N THR A 19 5.44 -12.87 -7.29
CA THR A 19 4.03 -12.61 -7.64
C THR A 19 3.81 -11.16 -8.10
N SER A 20 4.49 -10.20 -7.45
CA SER A 20 4.35 -8.77 -7.75
C SER A 20 5.05 -8.40 -9.06
N PHE A 21 6.19 -9.03 -9.35
CA PHE A 21 6.87 -8.89 -10.62
C PHE A 21 6.02 -9.42 -11.79
N MET A 22 5.42 -10.60 -11.63
CA MET A 22 4.48 -11.14 -12.61
C MET A 22 3.27 -10.22 -12.84
N PHE A 23 2.75 -9.60 -11.78
CA PHE A 23 1.68 -8.59 -11.89
C PHE A 23 2.14 -7.36 -12.68
N GLY A 24 3.35 -6.86 -12.44
CA GLY A 24 3.92 -5.72 -13.17
C GLY A 24 4.05 -5.97 -14.68
N ILE A 25 4.59 -7.13 -15.08
CA ILE A 25 4.81 -7.46 -16.50
C ILE A 25 3.52 -7.42 -17.33
N VAL A 26 2.38 -7.78 -16.73
CA VAL A 26 1.08 -7.81 -17.43
C VAL A 26 0.62 -6.42 -17.87
N HIS A 27 1.20 -5.33 -17.34
CA HIS A 27 0.80 -3.97 -17.71
C HIS A 27 1.40 -3.48 -19.03
N MET A 28 2.26 -4.27 -19.69
CA MET A 28 2.78 -4.08 -21.06
C MET A 28 3.55 -2.78 -21.35
N HIS A 29 3.56 -1.80 -20.43
CA HIS A 29 4.36 -0.58 -20.50
C HIS A 29 5.46 -0.60 -19.42
N PRO A 30 6.75 -0.55 -19.78
CA PRO A 30 7.84 -0.75 -18.81
C PRO A 30 7.88 0.25 -17.64
N ALA A 31 7.65 1.54 -17.90
CA ALA A 31 7.69 2.56 -16.83
C ALA A 31 6.52 2.38 -15.85
N HIS A 32 5.30 2.27 -16.37
CA HIS A 32 4.13 1.90 -15.57
C HIS A 32 4.29 0.56 -14.83
N ALA A 33 4.88 -0.46 -15.47
CA ALA A 33 5.15 -1.76 -14.84
C ALA A 33 6.05 -1.61 -13.61
N ILE A 34 7.11 -0.79 -13.70
CA ILE A 34 8.00 -0.48 -12.57
C ILE A 34 7.22 0.24 -11.46
N ALA A 35 6.35 1.18 -11.83
CA ALA A 35 5.55 1.95 -10.88
C ALA A 35 4.51 1.10 -10.12
N VAL A 36 3.90 0.10 -10.77
CA VAL A 36 2.85 -0.74 -10.13
C VAL A 36 3.40 -1.93 -9.34
N ILE A 37 4.65 -2.34 -9.55
CA ILE A 37 5.28 -3.44 -8.79
C ILE A 37 5.24 -3.18 -7.26
N PRO A 38 5.64 -2.00 -6.75
CA PRO A 38 5.51 -1.66 -5.33
C PRO A 38 4.10 -1.80 -4.78
N LEU A 39 3.08 -1.36 -5.54
CA LEU A 39 1.69 -1.52 -5.15
C LEU A 39 1.29 -3.00 -5.11
N GLY A 40 1.73 -3.80 -6.09
CA GLY A 40 1.54 -5.25 -6.11
C GLY A 40 2.15 -5.94 -4.88
N MET A 41 3.37 -5.55 -4.50
CA MET A 41 4.05 -6.05 -3.29
C MET A 41 3.25 -5.73 -2.03
N PHE A 42 2.81 -4.48 -1.90
CA PHE A 42 2.03 -4.04 -0.76
C PHE A 42 0.69 -4.78 -0.67
N MET A 43 -0.06 -4.89 -1.78
CA MET A 43 -1.33 -5.62 -1.80
C MET A 43 -1.17 -7.10 -1.47
N HIS A 44 -0.11 -7.77 -1.97
CA HIS A 44 0.15 -9.16 -1.61
C HIS A 44 0.51 -9.29 -0.12
N PHE A 45 1.28 -8.36 0.43
CA PHE A 45 1.55 -8.30 1.86
C PHE A 45 0.26 -8.09 2.69
N VAL A 46 -0.62 -7.17 2.28
CA VAL A 46 -1.95 -6.97 2.92
C VAL A 46 -2.78 -8.25 2.85
N TYR A 47 -2.76 -8.96 1.72
CA TYR A 47 -3.45 -10.25 1.59
C TYR A 47 -2.95 -11.28 2.61
N VAL A 48 -1.62 -11.38 2.80
CA VAL A 48 -1.00 -12.27 3.80
C VAL A 48 -1.34 -11.85 5.23
N ALA A 49 -1.24 -10.57 5.55
CA ALA A 49 -1.49 -10.07 6.90
C ALA A 49 -2.97 -10.21 7.30
N THR A 50 -3.89 -9.95 6.38
CA THR A 50 -5.34 -9.90 6.68
C THR A 50 -6.06 -11.21 6.40
N LYS A 51 -5.45 -12.13 5.65
CA LYS A 51 -6.09 -13.36 5.12
C LYS A 51 -7.44 -13.07 4.42
N SER A 52 -7.59 -11.89 3.82
CA SER A 52 -8.83 -11.40 3.22
C SER A 52 -8.57 -10.96 1.79
N PHE A 53 -9.39 -11.45 0.85
CA PHE A 53 -9.35 -11.00 -0.54
C PHE A 53 -9.84 -9.55 -0.69
N TRP A 54 -10.79 -9.12 0.13
CA TRP A 54 -11.38 -7.78 0.03
C TRP A 54 -10.44 -6.67 0.52
N ALA A 55 -9.53 -6.98 1.43
CA ALA A 55 -8.58 -5.99 1.96
C ALA A 55 -7.66 -5.40 0.87
N PRO A 56 -6.92 -6.19 0.06
CA PRO A 56 -6.13 -5.65 -1.04
C PRO A 56 -7.00 -5.02 -2.14
N MET A 57 -8.21 -5.52 -2.38
CA MET A 57 -9.14 -4.88 -3.33
C MET A 57 -9.52 -3.46 -2.90
N LEU A 58 -9.79 -3.27 -1.61
CA LEU A 58 -10.05 -1.94 -1.05
C LEU A 58 -8.82 -1.04 -1.15
N VAL A 59 -7.62 -1.56 -0.84
CA VAL A 59 -6.37 -0.82 -1.01
C VAL A 59 -6.18 -0.37 -2.46
N HIS A 60 -6.42 -1.26 -3.42
CA HIS A 60 -6.32 -0.92 -4.85
C HIS A 60 -7.31 0.18 -5.24
N PHE A 61 -8.57 0.04 -4.80
CA PHE A 61 -9.60 1.03 -5.05
C PHE A 61 -9.25 2.40 -4.47
N LEU A 62 -8.79 2.44 -3.21
CA LEU A 62 -8.37 3.68 -2.54
C LEU A 62 -7.14 4.30 -3.20
N ASN A 63 -6.17 3.49 -3.62
CA ASN A 63 -5.01 3.95 -4.37
C ASN A 63 -5.43 4.64 -5.68
N ASN A 64 -6.35 4.02 -6.43
CA ASN A 64 -6.83 4.58 -7.70
C ASN A 64 -7.66 5.85 -7.47
N ALA A 65 -8.52 5.86 -6.45
CA ALA A 65 -9.28 7.05 -6.06
C ALA A 65 -8.36 8.20 -5.67
N PHE A 66 -7.30 7.93 -4.90
CA PHE A 66 -6.28 8.91 -4.56
C PHE A 66 -5.56 9.44 -5.81
N ALA A 67 -5.07 8.55 -6.67
CA ALA A 67 -4.38 8.94 -7.91
C ALA A 67 -5.25 9.83 -8.81
N VAL A 68 -6.52 9.47 -9.02
CA VAL A 68 -7.47 10.27 -9.83
C VAL A 68 -7.76 11.62 -9.16
N THR A 69 -7.90 11.65 -7.84
CA THR A 69 -8.17 12.90 -7.10
C THR A 69 -6.98 13.85 -7.21
N VAL A 70 -5.75 13.38 -6.97
CA VAL A 70 -4.53 14.17 -7.11
C VAL A 70 -4.37 14.66 -8.55
N ALA A 71 -4.56 13.77 -9.55
CA ALA A 71 -4.51 14.14 -10.96
C ALA A 71 -5.52 15.23 -11.30
N LYS A 72 -6.76 15.13 -10.79
CA LYS A 72 -7.80 16.14 -11.04
C LYS A 72 -7.47 17.47 -10.38
N MET A 73 -6.98 17.47 -9.14
CA MET A 73 -6.56 18.68 -8.43
C MET A 73 -5.42 19.39 -9.17
N MET A 74 -4.42 18.64 -9.63
CA MET A 74 -3.26 19.19 -10.33
C MET A 74 -3.56 19.60 -11.79
N SER A 75 -4.56 18.97 -12.42
CA SER A 75 -5.01 19.33 -13.79
C SER A 75 -5.59 20.74 -13.92
N GLN A 76 -5.92 21.39 -12.81
CA GLN A 76 -6.35 22.80 -12.82
C GLN A 76 -5.21 23.76 -13.15
N LEU A 77 -3.97 23.27 -13.20
CA LEU A 77 -2.75 23.99 -13.59
C LEU A 77 -2.13 23.26 -14.82
N PRO A 78 -2.16 23.87 -16.03
CA PRO A 78 -1.81 23.19 -17.28
C PRO A 78 -0.42 22.55 -17.30
N GLU A 79 0.58 23.20 -16.70
CA GLU A 79 1.96 22.69 -16.63
C GLU A 79 2.11 21.50 -15.67
N ASN A 80 1.33 21.45 -14.58
CA ASN A 80 1.38 20.37 -13.60
C ASN A 80 0.69 19.10 -14.11
N ALA A 81 -0.33 19.25 -14.96
CA ALA A 81 -1.00 18.12 -15.61
C ALA A 81 -0.05 17.33 -16.52
N ALA A 82 0.81 18.03 -17.27
CA ALA A 82 1.79 17.42 -18.15
C ALA A 82 2.87 16.66 -17.38
N ARG A 83 3.31 17.19 -16.22
CA ARG A 83 4.32 16.56 -15.36
C ARG A 83 3.83 15.34 -14.61
N LEU A 84 2.56 15.33 -14.18
CA LEU A 84 2.01 14.19 -13.45
C LEU A 84 1.90 12.92 -14.30
N GLY A 85 1.74 13.09 -15.62
CA GLY A 85 1.71 12.00 -16.59
C GLY A 85 3.07 11.68 -17.21
N ASP A 86 4.11 12.45 -16.88
CA ASP A 86 5.46 12.22 -17.40
C ASP A 86 6.20 11.21 -16.51
N GLU A 87 6.06 9.93 -16.86
CA GLU A 87 6.71 8.81 -16.16
C GLU A 87 8.25 8.83 -16.26
N SER A 88 8.85 9.78 -17.00
CA SER A 88 10.31 9.97 -17.08
C SER A 88 10.88 10.90 -15.99
N GLN A 89 10.03 11.67 -15.31
CA GLN A 89 10.44 12.57 -14.24
C GLN A 89 10.77 11.79 -12.97
N ALA A 90 11.96 12.06 -12.40
CA ALA A 90 12.33 11.47 -11.12
C ALA A 90 11.50 12.08 -9.97
N VAL A 91 10.95 11.23 -9.12
CA VAL A 91 10.27 11.66 -7.89
C VAL A 91 11.29 12.25 -6.92
N HIS A 92 10.99 13.43 -6.35
CA HIS A 92 11.87 14.10 -5.41
C HIS A 92 12.22 13.19 -4.20
N PRO A 93 13.49 13.08 -3.77
CA PRO A 93 13.90 12.13 -2.74
C PRO A 93 13.15 12.26 -1.40
N MET A 94 12.72 13.48 -1.03
CA MET A 94 11.94 13.69 0.20
C MET A 94 10.54 13.09 0.13
N ILE A 95 9.90 13.11 -1.04
CA ILE A 95 8.60 12.45 -1.27
C ILE A 95 8.77 10.94 -1.11
N SER A 96 9.80 10.38 -1.75
CA SER A 96 10.13 8.96 -1.67
C SER A 96 10.44 8.52 -0.24
N LEU A 97 11.18 9.32 0.53
CA LEU A 97 11.48 9.06 1.93
C LEU A 97 10.22 9.07 2.80
N ALA A 98 9.37 10.09 2.68
CA ALA A 98 8.13 10.17 3.45
C ALA A 98 7.18 9.01 3.13
N ALA A 99 7.04 8.64 1.85
CA ALA A 99 6.28 7.47 1.42
C ALA A 99 6.83 6.17 2.01
N ALA A 100 8.15 5.97 1.98
CA ALA A 100 8.80 4.79 2.52
C ALA A 100 8.61 4.67 4.05
N LEU A 101 8.72 5.78 4.79
CA LEU A 101 8.47 5.81 6.23
C LEU A 101 7.01 5.47 6.57
N PHE A 102 6.06 6.08 5.86
CA PHE A 102 4.64 5.79 6.02
C PHE A 102 4.33 4.31 5.74
N LEU A 103 4.76 3.78 4.59
CA LEU A 103 4.52 2.38 4.22
C LEU A 103 5.20 1.41 5.19
N THR A 104 6.40 1.71 5.66
CA THR A 104 7.10 0.88 6.65
C THR A 104 6.32 0.79 7.95
N ALA A 105 5.81 1.93 8.45
CA ALA A 105 4.98 1.96 9.66
C ALA A 105 3.68 1.15 9.48
N VAL A 106 3.01 1.30 8.33
CA VAL A 106 1.81 0.50 7.99
C VAL A 106 2.15 -0.99 7.96
N CYS A 107 3.23 -1.39 7.29
CA CYS A 107 3.63 -2.79 7.16
C CYS A 107 3.96 -3.43 8.51
N ILE A 108 4.76 -2.75 9.34
CA ILE A 108 5.08 -3.20 10.71
C ILE A 108 3.79 -3.43 11.47
N TYR A 109 2.84 -2.50 11.35
CA TYR A 109 1.63 -2.58 12.13
C TYR A 109 0.67 -3.65 11.68
N LEU A 110 0.41 -3.74 10.37
CA LEU A 110 -0.37 -4.82 9.78
C LEU A 110 0.21 -6.18 10.15
N TRP A 111 1.54 -6.30 10.25
CA TRP A 111 2.17 -7.54 10.70
C TRP A 111 1.91 -7.83 12.19
N LYS A 112 1.95 -6.81 13.04
CA LYS A 112 1.66 -6.94 14.49
C LYS A 112 0.20 -7.27 14.76
N THR A 113 -0.73 -6.73 13.96
CA THR A 113 -2.18 -6.94 14.08
C THR A 113 -2.72 -8.01 13.12
N ARG A 114 -1.82 -8.75 12.45
CA ARG A 114 -2.19 -9.74 11.44
C ARG A 114 -3.15 -10.79 11.97
N VAL A 115 -3.97 -11.32 11.08
CA VAL A 115 -4.87 -12.42 11.38
C VAL A 115 -4.06 -13.70 11.54
N ARG A 116 -4.22 -14.36 12.69
CA ARG A 116 -3.57 -15.63 13.01
C ARG A 116 -4.63 -16.66 13.36
N TYR A 117 -4.35 -17.91 13.02
CA TYR A 117 -5.18 -19.03 13.43
C TYR A 117 -4.46 -19.76 14.54
N ILE A 118 -5.08 -19.91 15.71
CA ILE A 118 -4.40 -20.42 16.91
C ILE A 118 -5.04 -21.74 17.33
N LYS A 119 -4.21 -22.75 17.57
CA LYS A 119 -4.61 -24.07 18.08
C LYS A 119 -4.83 -24.01 19.60
N PRO A 120 -5.48 -25.03 20.22
CA PRO A 120 -5.76 -25.02 21.66
C PRO A 120 -4.50 -25.01 22.53
N ASN A 121 -3.38 -25.48 21.98
CA ASN A 121 -2.06 -25.46 22.64
C ASN A 121 -1.32 -24.11 22.48
N GLY A 122 -1.96 -23.07 21.95
CA GLY A 122 -1.39 -21.74 21.74
C GLY A 122 -0.49 -21.59 20.51
N SER A 123 -0.18 -22.68 19.81
CA SER A 123 0.64 -22.61 18.59
C SER A 123 -0.18 -22.14 17.38
N GLU A 124 0.46 -21.39 16.48
CA GLU A 124 -0.19 -20.96 15.24
C GLU A 124 -0.42 -22.15 14.31
N TRP A 125 -1.60 -22.19 13.71
CA TRP A 125 -1.95 -23.13 12.67
C TRP A 125 -1.46 -22.64 11.31
N THR A 126 -0.78 -23.52 10.61
CA THR A 126 -0.44 -23.40 9.20
C THR A 126 -0.61 -24.78 8.55
N PRO A 127 -0.80 -24.87 7.23
CA PRO A 127 -0.79 -26.15 6.50
C PRO A 127 0.62 -26.78 6.38
N GLY A 128 1.59 -26.37 7.21
CA GLY A 128 3.00 -26.76 7.11
C GLY A 128 3.89 -25.73 6.40
N TYR A 129 3.30 -24.68 5.84
CA TYR A 129 3.98 -23.56 5.18
C TYR A 129 3.19 -22.27 5.38
N LEU A 130 3.79 -21.12 5.08
CA LEU A 130 3.09 -19.84 5.17
C LEU A 130 1.96 -19.77 4.13
N SER A 131 0.72 -19.68 4.59
CA SER A 131 -0.46 -19.70 3.72
C SER A 131 -1.59 -18.81 4.23
N ASN A 132 -2.45 -18.41 3.29
CA ASN A 132 -3.74 -17.76 3.54
C ASN A 132 -4.90 -18.76 3.46
N GLU A 133 -4.60 -20.05 3.51
CA GLU A 133 -5.61 -21.09 3.67
C GLU A 133 -6.37 -20.93 4.99
N LYS A 134 -7.64 -21.31 4.95
CA LYS A 134 -8.47 -21.38 6.14
C LYS A 134 -8.25 -22.73 6.81
N PRO A 135 -8.31 -22.80 8.16
CA PRO A 135 -8.25 -24.06 8.87
C PRO A 135 -9.44 -24.97 8.47
N PRO A 136 -9.30 -26.29 8.67
CA PRO A 136 -10.41 -27.23 8.49
C PRO A 136 -11.62 -26.81 9.36
N VAL A 137 -12.83 -26.92 8.80
CA VAL A 137 -14.07 -26.39 9.42
C VAL A 137 -14.33 -26.97 10.82
N ASN A 138 -13.92 -28.20 11.08
CA ASN A 138 -14.15 -28.91 12.34
C ASN A 138 -12.92 -28.99 13.25
N ALA A 139 -11.82 -28.31 12.89
CA ALA A 139 -10.64 -28.28 13.75
C ALA A 139 -10.84 -27.27 14.88
N PRO A 140 -10.37 -27.54 16.11
CA PRO A 140 -10.50 -26.63 17.24
C PRO A 140 -9.51 -25.46 17.11
N ILE A 141 -9.72 -24.60 16.12
CA ILE A 141 -8.82 -23.50 15.74
C ILE A 141 -9.58 -22.19 15.81
N THR A 142 -9.04 -21.25 16.58
CA THR A 142 -9.63 -19.93 16.76
C THR A 142 -8.95 -18.92 15.86
N MET A 143 -9.73 -18.02 15.24
CA MET A 143 -9.17 -16.85 14.55
C MET A 143 -8.90 -15.75 15.57
N GLU A 144 -7.64 -15.36 15.70
CA GLU A 144 -7.23 -14.21 16.51
C GLU A 144 -6.91 -13.00 15.64
N ARG A 145 -7.33 -11.83 16.12
CA ARG A 145 -6.98 -10.52 15.57
C ARG A 145 -6.61 -9.61 16.72
N SER A 146 -5.37 -9.13 16.72
CA SER A 146 -4.95 -8.16 17.73
C SER A 146 -5.40 -6.77 17.30
N THR A 147 -5.95 -6.00 18.23
CA THR A 147 -6.27 -4.62 17.95
C THR A 147 -5.00 -3.77 17.98
N ALA A 148 -5.06 -2.81 17.10
CA ALA A 148 -4.25 -1.64 17.09
C ALA A 148 -4.14 -0.91 18.45
N ALA A 149 -2.93 -0.62 18.94
CA ALA A 149 -2.76 0.33 20.05
C ALA A 149 -3.26 1.73 19.63
N ALA A 150 -4.11 2.37 20.44
CA ALA A 150 -4.79 3.61 20.07
C ALA A 150 -3.84 4.75 19.65
N GLY A 151 -2.67 4.86 20.27
CA GLY A 151 -1.65 5.87 19.93
C GLY A 151 -1.03 5.70 18.53
N PHE A 152 -1.28 4.58 17.85
CA PHE A 152 -0.77 4.36 16.49
C PHE A 152 -1.53 5.18 15.44
N TYR A 153 -2.85 5.31 15.57
CA TYR A 153 -3.67 6.05 14.60
C TYR A 153 -3.24 7.51 14.39
N PRO A 154 -3.01 8.32 15.45
CA PRO A 154 -2.52 9.69 15.25
C PRO A 154 -1.10 9.72 14.65
N GLY A 155 -0.22 8.78 15.01
CA GLY A 155 1.12 8.69 14.40
C GLY A 155 1.06 8.35 12.91
N LEU A 156 0.15 7.46 12.51
CA LEU A 156 -0.06 7.13 11.11
C LEU A 156 -0.65 8.32 10.33
N ALA A 157 -1.61 9.02 10.92
CA ALA A 157 -2.17 10.24 10.33
C ALA A 157 -1.08 11.31 10.14
N PHE A 158 -0.20 11.49 11.13
CA PHE A 158 0.93 12.41 11.02
C PHE A 158 1.88 12.03 9.87
N LEU A 159 2.27 10.76 9.74
CA LEU A 159 3.13 10.31 8.64
C LEU A 159 2.47 10.48 7.27
N PHE A 160 1.16 10.25 7.17
CA PHE A 160 0.41 10.48 5.94
C PHE A 160 0.34 11.96 5.58
N LEU A 161 0.05 12.84 6.56
CA LEU A 161 0.05 14.28 6.36
C LEU A 161 1.45 14.80 5.99
N ASN A 162 2.51 14.25 6.58
CA ASN A 162 3.88 14.56 6.20
C ASN A 162 4.18 14.16 4.75
N PHE A 163 3.73 12.98 4.31
CA PHE A 163 3.82 12.56 2.90
C PHE A 163 3.09 13.54 1.97
N LEU A 164 1.85 13.94 2.30
CA LEU A 164 1.10 14.92 1.52
C LEU A 164 1.80 16.29 1.49
N ALA A 165 2.39 16.72 2.61
CA ALA A 165 3.17 17.96 2.67
C ALA A 165 4.42 17.88 1.78
N MET A 166 5.15 16.76 1.76
CA MET A 166 6.28 16.59 0.86
C MET A 166 5.83 16.59 -0.61
N MET A 167 4.70 15.96 -0.92
CA MET A 167 4.11 16.02 -2.27
C MET A 167 3.76 17.44 -2.68
N TYR A 168 3.24 18.25 -1.76
CA TYR A 168 2.89 19.64 -2.03
C TYR A 168 4.14 20.50 -2.25
N LEU A 169 5.08 20.48 -1.30
CA LEU A 169 6.27 21.33 -1.29
C LEU A 169 7.28 21.00 -2.41
N PHE A 170 7.39 19.72 -2.76
CA PHE A 170 8.40 19.24 -3.73
C PHE A 170 7.79 18.70 -5.03
N GLY A 171 6.46 18.63 -5.12
CA GLY A 171 5.74 18.16 -6.31
C GLY A 171 5.01 19.26 -7.07
N MET A 172 4.95 20.49 -6.55
CA MET A 172 4.40 21.67 -7.26
C MET A 172 5.46 22.77 -7.38
N GLU A 173 5.45 23.51 -8.50
CA GLU A 173 6.31 24.70 -8.63
C GLU A 173 5.80 25.87 -7.77
N PRO A 174 6.67 26.84 -7.40
CA PRO A 174 6.32 27.97 -6.54
C PRO A 174 5.10 28.78 -7.03
N GLU A 175 4.91 28.89 -8.35
CA GLU A 175 3.77 29.62 -8.94
C GLU A 175 2.44 28.87 -8.78
N ALA A 176 2.48 27.53 -8.72
CA ALA A 176 1.32 26.69 -8.45
C ALA A 176 0.87 26.75 -6.97
N GLU A 177 1.83 26.95 -6.07
CA GLU A 177 1.61 27.09 -4.62
C GLU A 177 0.73 28.30 -4.30
N ALA A 178 0.97 29.44 -4.96
CA ALA A 178 0.18 30.65 -4.83
C ALA A 178 -1.27 30.49 -5.34
N GLY A 179 -1.48 29.73 -6.42
CA GLY A 179 -2.80 29.44 -6.97
C GLY A 179 -3.63 28.51 -6.07
N PHE A 180 -3.00 27.50 -5.46
CA PHE A 180 -3.67 26.56 -4.57
C PHE A 180 -4.09 27.21 -3.24
N LEU A 181 -3.22 28.03 -2.64
CA LEU A 181 -3.55 28.78 -1.42
C LEU A 181 -4.77 29.69 -1.62
N GLN A 182 -4.83 30.36 -2.77
CA GLN A 182 -5.97 31.20 -3.18
C GLN A 182 -7.26 30.39 -3.38
N LEU A 183 -7.17 29.16 -3.90
CA LEU A 183 -8.33 28.28 -4.07
C LEU A 183 -8.81 27.72 -2.72
N PHE A 184 -7.88 27.33 -1.84
CA PHE A 184 -8.20 26.82 -0.50
C PHE A 184 -8.91 27.88 0.36
N ILE A 185 -8.45 29.13 0.30
CA ILE A 185 -9.08 30.30 0.96
C ILE A 185 -10.46 30.65 0.35
N LYS A 186 -10.74 30.23 -0.89
CA LYS A 186 -12.05 30.47 -1.53
C LYS A 186 -13.06 29.37 -1.25
N VAL A 187 -12.61 28.16 -0.93
CA VAL A 187 -13.46 26.98 -0.71
C VAL A 187 -13.80 26.80 0.78
N PHE A 188 -13.01 27.39 1.69
CA PHE A 188 -13.22 27.39 3.14
C PHE A 188 -13.21 28.81 3.69
#